data_AF-A0A318GYH7-F1
#
_entry.id   AF-A0A318GYH7-F1
#
_cell.length_a   1.000
_cell.length_b   1.000
_cell.length_c   1.000
_cell.angle_alpha   90.00
_cell.angle_beta   90.00
_cell.angle_gamma   90.00
#
_symmetry.space_group_name_H-M   'P 1'
#
loop_
_entity.id
_entity.type
_entity.pdbx_description
1 polymer ?
#
loop_
_entity_poly.entity_id
_entity_poly.type
_entity_poly.pdbx_seq_one_letter_code
_entity_poly.pdbx_strand_id
1 'polypeptide(L)' 'DFDAMREAVQDRVVFDGRNLYEPALIRGFGLEYFSIGRR' A
#
# COMPACT_ATOMS: atom_id res chain seq x y z
N ASP A 1 5.34 3.34 -10.56
CA ASP A 1 4.56 2.11 -10.79
C ASP A 1 3.41 1.92 -9.80
N PHE A 2 3.49 2.44 -8.56
CA PHE A 2 2.33 2.47 -7.65
C PHE A 2 1.13 3.29 -8.18
N ASP A 3 1.38 4.30 -9.01
CA ASP A 3 0.30 5.02 -9.71
C ASP A 3 -0.49 4.11 -10.66
N ALA A 4 0.19 3.23 -11.39
CA ALA A 4 -0.47 2.26 -12.26
C ALA A 4 -1.25 1.24 -11.43
N MET A 5 -0.69 0.80 -10.30
CA MET A 5 -1.38 -0.08 -9.37
C MET A 5 -2.64 0.58 -8.80
N ARG A 6 -2.58 1.86 -8.41
CA ARG A 6 -3.75 2.63 -7.91
C ARG A 6 -4.88 2.70 -8.94
N GLU A 7 -4.56 2.81 -10.22
CA GLU A 7 -5.56 2.82 -11.30
C GLU A 7 -6.11 1.41 -11.60
N ALA A 8 -5.30 0.37 -11.39
CA ALA A 8 -5.68 -1.01 -11.72
C ALA A 8 -6.51 -1.71 -10.62
N VAL A 9 -6.39 -1.30 -9.36
CA VAL A 9 -7.09 -1.95 -8.24
C VAL A 9 -8.29 -1.13 -7.78
N GLN A 10 -9.44 -1.80 -7.62
CA GLN A 10 -10.72 -1.13 -7.32
C GLN A 10 -10.70 -0.45 -5.95
N ASP A 11 -10.25 -1.16 -4.92
CA ASP A 11 -10.37 -0.70 -3.53
C ASP A 11 -9.12 0.04 -3.03
N ARG A 12 -8.06 0.14 -3.86
CA ARG A 12 -6.81 0.85 -3.53
C ARG A 12 -6.13 0.37 -2.24
N VAL A 13 -6.23 -0.92 -1.93
CA VAL A 13 -5.67 -1.52 -0.72
C VAL A 13 -4.42 -2.38 -1.00
N VAL A 14 -3.43 -2.28 -0.13
CA VAL A 14 -2.23 -3.12 -0.09
C VAL A 14 -2.13 -3.85 1.25
N PHE A 15 -1.97 -5.17 1.19
CA PHE A 15 -1.64 -6.02 2.33
C PHE A 15 -0.20 -6.52 2.22
N ASP A 16 0.66 -6.09 3.14
CA ASP A 16 2.07 -6.46 3.19
C ASP A 16 2.37 -7.34 4.41
N GLY A 17 2.45 -8.66 4.17
CA GLY A 17 2.78 -9.64 5.21
C GLY A 17 4.25 -9.71 5.60
N ARG A 18 5.14 -9.00 4.87
CA ARG A 18 6.60 -9.05 5.08
C ARG A 18 7.17 -7.72 5.55
N ASN A 19 6.36 -6.68 5.61
CA ASN A 19 6.78 -5.33 5.97
C ASN A 19 7.91 -4.80 5.07
N LEU A 20 7.79 -5.02 3.76
CA LEU A 20 8.76 -4.60 2.75
C LEU A 20 8.69 -3.10 2.47
N TYR A 21 7.52 -2.49 2.67
CA TYR A 21 7.31 -1.07 2.37
C TYR A 21 7.10 -0.24 3.63
N GLU A 22 7.55 1.01 3.55
CA GLU A 22 7.24 2.01 4.57
C GLU A 22 5.80 2.51 4.38
N PRO A 23 4.96 2.52 5.44
CA PRO A 23 3.54 2.87 5.30
C PRO A 23 3.30 4.25 4.69
N ALA A 24 4.14 5.23 5.03
CA ALA A 24 4.02 6.60 4.51
C ALA A 24 4.25 6.68 2.99
N LEU A 25 5.12 5.82 2.44
CA LEU A 25 5.40 5.77 1.01
C LEU A 25 4.15 5.32 0.24
N ILE A 26 3.57 4.18 0.63
CA ILE A 26 2.40 3.61 -0.04
C ILE A 26 1.18 4.52 0.08
N ARG A 27 0.96 5.09 1.28
CA ARG A 27 -0.11 6.08 1.53
C ARG A 27 0.09 7.36 0.73
N GLY A 28 1.33 7.77 0.48
CA GLY A 28 1.67 8.89 -0.40
C GLY A 28 1.22 8.70 -1.85
N PHE A 29 1.09 7.45 -2.31
CA PHE A 29 0.51 7.11 -3.61
C PHE A 29 -1.01 6.94 -3.56
N GLY A 30 -1.70 7.30 -2.47
CA GLY A 30 -3.16 7.19 -2.37
C GLY A 30 -3.69 5.77 -2.24
N LEU A 31 -2.86 4.85 -1.73
CA LEU A 31 -3.21 3.47 -1.42
C LEU A 31 -3.30 3.28 0.09
N GLU A 32 -4.34 2.57 0.54
CA GLU A 32 -4.42 2.10 1.92
C GLU A 32 -3.41 0.97 2.14
N TYR A 33 -2.76 0.98 3.30
CA TYR A 33 -1.67 0.06 3.60
C TYR A 33 -1.86 -0.61 4.95
N PHE A 34 -1.90 -1.94 4.91
CA PHE A 34 -2.02 -2.83 6.06
C PHE A 34 -0.83 -3.78 6.09
N SER A 35 -0.17 -3.88 7.24
CA SER A 35 1.00 -4.73 7.40
C SER A 35 1.03 -5.40 8.76
N ILE A 36 1.80 -6.48 8.89
CA ILE A 36 1.80 -7.28 10.13
C ILE A 36 2.70 -6.63 11.19
N GLY A 37 2.14 -6.31 12.35
CA GLY A 37 2.91 -5.84 13.51
C GLY A 37 3.44 -4.40 13.41
N ARG A 38 2.99 -3.62 12.42
CA ARG A 38 3.25 -2.17 12.33
C ARG A 38 1.92 -1.42 12.41
N ARG A 39 1.91 -0.25 13.05
CA ARG A 39 0.73 0.62 13.22
C ARG A 39 0.83 1.83 12.32
#